data_AF-A0AAP2CET0-F1
#
_entry.id   AF-A0AAP2CET0-F1
#
_cell.length_a   1.000
_cell.length_b   1.000
_cell.length_c   1.000
_cell.angle_alpha   90.00
_cell.angle_beta   90.00
_cell.angle_gamma   90.00
#
_symmetry.space_group_name_H-M   'P 1'
#
loop_
_entity.id
_entity.type
_entity.pdbx_description
1 polymer ?
#
loop_
_entity_poly.entity_id
_entity_poly.type
_entity_poly.pdbx_seq_one_letter_code
_entity_poly.pdbx_strand_id
1 'polypeptide(L)'
;MGLIDMQLTNPSLANNNIFDVIVNNQIKVRYDLLDGFNWGLGESDSGKFELFSKLTGDCDYYFKRSFHPILENYAKASCKVLPLGFNLNVVPSSYYFLKKGLSSLIFTPKVLLNWLSNFAQDNIEEKYYSYPPVQGINVNILFYTRLWDPADYVDSSDFSDHLAQINITRIQSLQTCRKNFGDQFKGGLYDSPIARRLAPELILNRRAVRKLNYLKEMKKSSICISTAGLHNSTGWKMAEYIAASRAIVSEPLHYLPTGNFQKNMNYLEFHSTETLIGQIEQLLVNPDLRAQMMKANQEYYQNFLRPDQLVLNSLKKIQEYA
;
A
#
# COMPACT_ATOMS: atom_id res chain seq x y z
N MET A 1 -15.28 19.20 -23.42
CA MET A 1 -14.16 18.24 -23.28
C MET A 1 -12.93 18.92 -23.82
N GLY A 2 -12.08 19.46 -22.94
CA GLY A 2 -10.75 19.95 -23.34
C GLY A 2 -9.75 18.80 -23.30
N LEU A 3 -8.71 18.87 -24.13
CA LEU A 3 -7.54 18.01 -23.98
C LEU A 3 -6.83 18.41 -22.68
N ILE A 4 -6.60 17.45 -21.78
CA ILE A 4 -5.76 17.65 -20.60
C ILE A 4 -4.35 17.21 -20.97
N ASP A 5 -3.41 18.15 -20.94
CA ASP A 5 -1.99 17.84 -21.11
C ASP A 5 -1.32 17.70 -19.74
N MET A 6 -0.47 16.68 -19.59
CA MET A 6 0.24 16.39 -18.35
C MET A 6 1.71 16.15 -18.64
N GLN A 7 2.57 17.01 -18.11
CA GLN A 7 4.02 16.91 -18.26
C GLN A 7 4.69 16.63 -16.92
N LEU A 8 5.49 15.56 -16.84
CA LEU A 8 6.38 15.32 -15.69
C LEU A 8 7.59 16.26 -15.79
N THR A 9 7.82 17.09 -14.77
CA THR A 9 8.85 18.15 -14.84
C THR A 9 9.97 18.02 -13.82
N ASN A 10 9.86 17.10 -12.86
CA ASN A 10 10.94 16.90 -11.89
C ASN A 10 10.90 15.49 -11.25
N PRO A 11 11.37 14.43 -11.93
CA PRO A 11 11.75 13.20 -11.25
C PRO A 11 13.04 13.50 -10.47
N SER A 12 12.94 14.20 -9.35
CA SER A 12 14.08 14.39 -8.45
C SER A 12 14.49 13.01 -7.92
N LEU A 13 15.54 12.45 -8.51
CA LEU A 13 16.20 11.20 -8.10
C LEU A 13 16.72 11.24 -6.65
N ALA A 14 16.66 12.38 -5.96
CA ALA A 14 17.07 12.50 -4.57
C ALA A 14 16.02 11.94 -3.59
N ASN A 15 14.73 11.91 -3.97
CA ASN A 15 13.65 11.30 -3.21
C ASN A 15 12.63 10.68 -4.19
N ASN A 16 12.86 9.41 -4.57
CA ASN A 16 12.12 8.66 -5.60
C ASN A 16 10.58 8.53 -5.40
N ASN A 17 10.02 9.15 -4.37
CA ASN A 17 8.62 9.05 -3.96
C ASN A 17 7.87 10.40 -4.04
N ILE A 18 8.53 11.52 -4.38
CA ILE A 18 7.85 12.80 -4.64
C ILE A 18 8.13 13.23 -6.08
N PHE A 19 7.11 13.62 -6.82
CA PHE A 19 7.26 14.10 -8.20
C PHE A 19 6.23 15.17 -8.57
N ASP A 20 6.61 16.00 -9.54
CA ASP A 20 5.77 17.10 -10.05
C ASP A 20 5.19 16.77 -11.43
N VAL A 21 3.94 17.16 -11.62
CA VAL A 21 3.21 17.15 -12.87
C VAL A 21 2.71 18.56 -13.15
N ILE A 22 2.98 19.09 -14.34
CA ILE A 22 2.36 20.31 -14.82
C ILE A 22 1.13 19.92 -15.64
N VAL A 23 -0.03 20.44 -15.25
CA VAL A 23 -1.30 20.26 -15.94
C VAL A 23 -1.57 21.48 -16.80
N ASN A 24 -1.79 21.27 -18.10
CA ASN A 24 -2.08 22.30 -19.11
C ASN A 24 -1.07 23.47 -19.13
N ASN A 25 0.21 23.20 -18.85
CA ASN A 25 1.29 24.21 -18.76
C ASN A 25 1.03 25.35 -17.77
N GLN A 26 0.10 25.16 -16.83
CA GLN A 26 -0.38 26.22 -15.94
C GLN A 26 -0.37 25.81 -14.47
N ILE A 27 -0.85 24.61 -14.16
CA ILE A 27 -1.06 24.17 -12.78
C ILE A 27 0.03 23.17 -12.40
N LYS A 28 0.78 23.47 -11.36
CA LYS A 28 1.81 22.60 -10.81
C LYS A 28 1.25 21.74 -9.68
N VAL A 29 1.25 20.43 -9.91
CA VAL A 29 0.72 19.42 -9.00
C VAL A 29 1.88 18.58 -8.49
N ARG A 30 2.00 18.45 -7.17
CA ARG A 30 2.98 17.61 -6.51
C ARG A 30 2.31 16.36 -5.95
N TYR A 31 2.85 15.20 -6.27
CA TYR A 31 2.43 13.91 -5.69
C TYR A 31 3.49 13.42 -4.72
N ASP A 32 3.09 13.17 -3.48
CA ASP A 32 3.95 12.64 -2.41
C ASP A 32 3.48 11.26 -1.96
N LEU A 33 4.29 10.25 -2.29
CA LEU A 33 4.08 8.84 -1.99
C LEU A 33 4.78 8.36 -0.71
N LEU A 34 5.50 9.24 0.01
CA LEU A 34 6.20 8.88 1.23
C LEU A 34 5.24 8.39 2.32
N ASP A 35 5.71 7.42 3.11
CA ASP A 35 5.03 6.94 4.31
C ASP A 35 5.09 8.01 5.41
N GLY A 36 3.93 8.35 5.96
CA GLY A 36 3.81 9.34 7.03
C GLY A 36 4.46 10.68 6.71
N PHE A 37 5.01 11.34 7.73
CA PHE A 37 5.64 12.66 7.63
C PHE A 37 7.16 12.56 7.47
N ASN A 38 7.63 11.61 6.65
CA ASN A 38 9.04 11.29 6.52
C ASN A 38 9.75 12.09 5.39
N TRP A 39 9.66 13.42 5.43
CA TRP A 39 10.32 14.29 4.44
C TRP A 39 11.81 14.53 4.72
N GLY A 40 12.24 14.36 5.96
CA GLY A 40 13.64 14.49 6.39
C GLY A 40 13.94 13.46 7.48
N LEU A 41 14.83 12.51 7.17
CA LEU A 41 15.28 11.49 8.12
C LEU A 41 16.03 12.14 9.28
N GLY A 42 15.72 11.73 10.51
CA GLY A 42 16.37 12.27 11.72
C GLY A 42 15.96 13.71 12.09
N GLU A 43 15.06 14.35 11.35
CA GLU A 43 14.57 15.69 11.69
C GLU A 43 13.62 15.66 12.90
N SER A 44 13.63 16.74 13.67
CA SER A 44 12.59 16.97 14.68
C SER A 44 11.22 17.14 14.02
N ASP A 45 10.13 16.98 14.77
CA ASP A 45 8.79 17.21 14.21
C ASP A 45 8.61 18.63 13.67
N SER A 46 9.20 19.63 14.33
CA SER A 46 9.21 21.01 13.83
C SER A 46 9.97 21.15 12.51
N GLY A 47 11.11 20.48 12.37
CA GLY A 47 11.91 20.45 11.15
C GLY A 47 11.17 19.78 9.99
N LYS A 48 10.48 18.67 10.25
CA LYS A 48 9.63 17.98 9.26
C LYS A 48 8.54 18.90 8.70
N PHE A 49 7.86 19.66 9.57
CA PHE A 49 6.82 20.59 9.12
C PHE A 49 7.37 21.83 8.41
N GLU A 50 8.57 22.30 8.77
CA GLU A 50 9.26 23.36 8.01
C GLU A 50 9.61 22.88 6.60
N LEU A 51 10.16 21.66 6.47
CA LEU A 51 10.43 21.01 5.18
C LEU A 51 9.14 20.85 4.37
N PHE A 52 8.06 20.39 4.98
CA PHE A 52 6.75 20.31 4.33
C PHE A 52 6.24 21.67 3.84
N SER A 53 6.39 22.73 4.64
CA SER A 53 6.03 24.09 4.23
C SER A 53 6.85 24.57 3.02
N LYS A 54 8.14 24.21 2.95
CA LYS A 54 8.97 24.48 1.76
C LYS A 54 8.48 23.69 0.54
N LEU A 55 8.11 22.41 0.72
CA LEU A 55 7.59 21.56 -0.35
C LEU A 55 6.22 22.02 -0.88
N THR A 56 5.44 22.77 -0.12
CA THR A 56 4.16 23.33 -0.60
C THR A 56 4.31 24.71 -1.22
N GLY A 57 5.46 25.38 -1.09
CA GLY A 57 5.67 26.74 -1.61
C GLY A 57 5.85 26.87 -3.12
N ASP A 58 6.01 25.74 -3.83
CA ASP A 58 6.31 25.70 -5.26
C ASP A 58 5.35 24.73 -6.00
N CYS A 59 4.10 24.63 -5.55
CA CYS A 59 3.04 23.92 -6.26
C CYS A 59 1.66 24.45 -5.85
N ASP A 60 0.70 24.37 -6.76
CA ASP A 60 -0.68 24.79 -6.53
C ASP A 60 -1.47 23.72 -5.76
N TYR A 61 -1.17 22.44 -6.03
CA TYR A 61 -1.82 21.30 -5.42
C TYR A 61 -0.80 20.26 -4.93
N TYR A 62 -1.01 19.75 -3.73
CA TYR A 62 -0.16 18.74 -3.10
C TYR A 62 -0.98 17.51 -2.70
N PHE A 63 -0.82 16.41 -3.41
CA PHE A 63 -1.49 15.15 -3.12
C PHE A 63 -0.61 14.24 -2.27
N LYS A 64 -1.03 13.99 -1.03
CA LYS A 64 -0.29 13.18 -0.05
C LYS A 64 -0.91 11.79 0.10
N ARG A 65 -0.12 10.73 -0.04
CA ARG A 65 -0.54 9.34 0.24
C ARG A 65 -0.92 9.15 1.71
N SER A 66 -0.03 9.52 2.62
CA SER A 66 -0.30 9.53 4.07
C SER A 66 -0.88 10.88 4.51
N PHE A 67 -2.03 11.24 3.97
CA PHE A 67 -2.67 12.52 4.25
C PHE A 67 -3.30 12.53 5.65
N HIS A 68 -3.05 13.60 6.39
CA HIS A 68 -3.69 13.90 7.66
C HIS A 68 -4.10 15.38 7.66
N PRO A 69 -5.29 15.75 8.17
CA PRO A 69 -5.78 17.13 8.15
C PRO A 69 -4.83 18.16 8.79
N ILE A 70 -4.02 17.73 9.76
CA ILE A 70 -3.01 18.59 10.41
C ILE A 70 -2.04 19.25 9.40
N LEU A 71 -1.83 18.63 8.23
CA LEU A 71 -0.95 19.17 7.20
C LEU A 71 -1.43 20.51 6.64
N GLU A 72 -2.73 20.77 6.65
CA GLU A 72 -3.29 22.04 6.18
C GLU A 72 -2.76 23.24 7.00
N ASN A 73 -2.41 23.04 8.26
CA ASN A 73 -1.87 24.09 9.13
C ASN A 73 -0.43 24.50 8.79
N TYR A 74 0.30 23.65 8.07
CA TYR A 74 1.72 23.85 7.75
C TYR A 74 1.98 24.11 6.26
N ALA A 75 0.95 23.91 5.44
CA ALA A 75 0.99 24.21 4.02
C ALA A 75 1.08 25.71 3.76
N LYS A 76 1.73 26.10 2.66
CA LYS A 76 1.66 27.48 2.16
C LYS A 76 0.23 27.78 1.69
N ALA A 77 -0.23 29.01 1.95
CA ALA A 77 -1.58 29.44 1.59
C ALA A 77 -1.89 29.34 0.08
N SER A 78 -0.86 29.36 -0.77
CA SER A 78 -0.96 29.18 -2.22
C SER A 78 -1.17 27.73 -2.66
N CYS A 79 -1.10 26.76 -1.74
CA CYS A 79 -1.09 25.34 -2.06
C CYS A 79 -2.22 24.60 -1.36
N LYS A 80 -3.05 23.88 -2.13
CA LYS A 80 -4.09 23.01 -1.58
C LYS A 80 -3.54 21.62 -1.34
N VAL A 81 -3.54 21.18 -0.08
CA VAL A 81 -3.13 19.81 0.30
C VAL A 81 -4.33 18.88 0.31
N LEU A 82 -4.21 17.72 -0.34
CA LEU A 82 -5.31 16.77 -0.56
C LEU A 82 -4.85 15.32 -0.35
N PRO A 83 -5.76 14.40 0.01
CA PRO A 83 -5.45 12.98 0.05
C PRO A 83 -5.28 12.41 -1.36
N LEU A 84 -4.19 11.67 -1.57
CA LEU A 84 -3.98 10.88 -2.79
C LEU A 84 -4.71 9.54 -2.73
N GLY A 85 -4.78 8.93 -1.54
CA GLY A 85 -5.32 7.58 -1.33
C GLY A 85 -4.25 6.50 -1.35
N PHE A 86 -4.68 5.26 -1.58
CA PHE A 86 -3.79 4.10 -1.66
C PHE A 86 -3.10 4.01 -3.02
N ASN A 87 -2.02 3.23 -3.11
CA ASN A 87 -1.26 3.04 -4.35
C ASN A 87 -0.95 1.56 -4.60
N LEU A 88 -0.86 1.19 -5.87
CA LEU A 88 -0.42 -0.13 -6.32
C LEU A 88 0.93 -0.01 -7.02
N ASN A 89 1.79 -1.01 -6.84
CA ASN A 89 3.01 -1.12 -7.64
C ASN A 89 2.67 -1.79 -8.98
N VAL A 90 2.28 -0.98 -9.96
CA VAL A 90 1.85 -1.44 -11.29
C VAL A 90 2.72 -0.85 -12.38
N VAL A 91 2.84 -1.60 -13.46
CA VAL A 91 3.44 -1.13 -14.72
C VAL A 91 2.40 -1.13 -15.84
N PRO A 92 2.55 -0.29 -16.88
CA PRO A 92 1.64 -0.27 -18.03
C PRO A 92 1.61 -1.61 -18.77
N SER A 93 2.77 -2.28 -18.86
CA SER A 93 2.90 -3.64 -19.37
C SER A 93 4.05 -4.34 -18.66
N SER A 94 3.98 -5.68 -18.52
CA SER A 94 5.01 -6.49 -17.86
C SER A 94 6.39 -6.38 -18.53
N TYR A 95 6.45 -5.75 -19.70
CA TYR A 95 7.62 -5.60 -20.54
C TYR A 95 7.97 -4.15 -20.86
N TYR A 96 7.28 -3.18 -20.25
CA TYR A 96 7.38 -1.76 -20.59
C TYR A 96 8.84 -1.24 -20.55
N PHE A 97 9.61 -1.63 -19.53
CA PHE A 97 11.00 -1.21 -19.38
C PHE A 97 12.04 -2.13 -20.05
N LEU A 98 11.63 -3.20 -20.73
CA LEU A 98 12.56 -4.13 -21.39
C LEU A 98 13.45 -3.43 -22.42
N LYS A 99 12.92 -2.43 -23.14
CA LYS A 99 13.68 -1.68 -24.16
C LYS A 99 14.91 -0.97 -23.60
N LYS A 100 14.96 -0.66 -22.29
CA LYS A 100 16.11 -0.01 -21.64
C LYS A 100 17.18 -0.99 -21.14
N GLY A 101 16.82 -2.26 -20.88
CA GLY A 101 17.73 -3.24 -20.27
C GLY A 101 18.37 -4.24 -21.24
N LEU A 102 17.81 -4.39 -22.45
CA LEU A 102 18.29 -5.37 -23.45
C LEU A 102 19.47 -4.87 -24.30
N SER A 103 19.74 -3.56 -24.32
CA SER A 103 20.77 -2.96 -25.18
C SER A 103 22.20 -3.26 -24.74
N SER A 104 22.42 -3.93 -23.60
CA SER A 104 23.75 -4.12 -23.01
C SER A 104 24.14 -5.58 -22.73
N LEU A 105 23.33 -6.58 -23.12
CA LEU A 105 23.52 -7.95 -22.61
C LEU A 105 23.49 -9.03 -23.70
N ILE A 106 24.60 -9.77 -23.81
CA ILE A 106 24.67 -11.06 -24.52
C ILE A 106 24.28 -12.15 -23.53
N PHE A 107 23.09 -12.73 -23.68
CA PHE A 107 22.59 -13.78 -22.80
C PHE A 107 22.50 -15.14 -23.49
N THR A 108 22.82 -16.21 -22.75
CA THR A 108 22.39 -17.56 -23.16
C THR A 108 20.87 -17.70 -22.99
N PRO A 109 20.19 -18.59 -23.72
CA PRO A 109 18.72 -18.74 -23.65
C PRO A 109 18.20 -18.97 -22.23
N LYS A 110 18.93 -19.74 -21.41
CA LYS A 110 18.57 -20.03 -20.02
C LYS A 110 18.68 -18.78 -19.12
N VAL A 111 19.74 -17.98 -19.30
CA VAL A 111 19.93 -16.74 -18.53
C VAL A 111 18.87 -15.71 -18.94
N LEU A 112 18.58 -15.60 -20.24
CA LEU A 112 17.52 -14.74 -20.75
C LEU A 112 16.14 -15.15 -20.19
N LEU A 113 15.81 -16.44 -20.19
CA LEU A 113 14.55 -16.92 -19.60
C LEU A 113 14.44 -16.60 -18.11
N ASN A 114 15.51 -16.84 -17.35
CA ASN A 114 15.52 -16.52 -15.92
C ASN A 114 15.41 -15.02 -15.67
N TRP A 115 16.09 -14.20 -16.48
CA TRP A 115 16.02 -12.75 -16.40
C TRP A 115 14.61 -12.24 -16.73
N LEU A 116 14.01 -12.70 -17.84
CA LEU A 116 12.62 -12.36 -18.21
C LEU A 116 11.62 -12.80 -17.15
N SER A 117 11.83 -13.98 -16.56
CA SER A 117 10.99 -14.50 -15.47
C SER A 117 11.05 -13.63 -14.23
N ASN A 118 12.25 -13.18 -13.82
CA ASN A 118 12.42 -12.26 -12.69
C ASN A 118 11.85 -10.87 -13.02
N PHE A 119 12.14 -10.36 -14.22
CA PHE A 119 11.62 -9.08 -14.69
C PHE A 119 10.09 -9.03 -14.64
N ALA A 120 9.41 -10.08 -15.10
CA ALA A 120 7.94 -10.17 -15.02
C ALA A 120 7.41 -10.36 -13.58
N GLN A 121 8.23 -10.79 -12.61
CA GLN A 121 7.82 -10.78 -11.19
C GLN A 121 7.89 -9.38 -10.58
N ASP A 122 8.81 -8.55 -11.07
CA ASP A 122 9.04 -7.20 -10.56
C ASP A 122 8.17 -6.15 -11.28
N ASN A 123 7.66 -6.48 -12.46
CA ASN A 123 6.86 -5.61 -13.33
C ASN A 123 5.47 -6.21 -13.52
N ILE A 124 4.56 -5.94 -12.57
CA ILE A 124 3.21 -6.51 -12.55
C ILE A 124 2.19 -5.55 -13.13
N GLU A 125 1.44 -5.99 -14.14
CA GLU A 125 0.32 -5.22 -14.68
C GLU A 125 -0.87 -5.16 -13.71
N GLU A 126 -1.67 -4.08 -13.80
CA GLU A 126 -2.88 -3.86 -13.00
C GLU A 126 -3.81 -5.08 -12.95
N LYS A 127 -4.06 -5.74 -14.09
CA LYS A 127 -4.95 -6.91 -14.20
C LYS A 127 -4.60 -8.08 -13.27
N TYR A 128 -3.34 -8.17 -12.83
CA TYR A 128 -2.92 -9.24 -11.92
C TYR A 128 -3.35 -8.96 -10.47
N TYR A 129 -3.58 -7.70 -10.11
CA TYR A 129 -4.11 -7.34 -8.79
C TYR A 129 -5.63 -7.50 -8.74
N SER A 130 -6.34 -7.11 -9.79
CA SER A 130 -7.80 -7.09 -9.78
C SER A 130 -8.43 -8.49 -9.73
N TYR A 131 -9.48 -8.62 -8.93
CA TYR A 131 -10.29 -9.84 -8.83
C TYR A 131 -11.69 -9.50 -8.28
N PRO A 132 -12.78 -10.04 -8.86
CA PRO A 132 -14.14 -9.71 -8.44
C PRO A 132 -14.50 -10.29 -7.05
N PRO A 133 -15.57 -9.78 -6.41
CA PRO A 133 -16.04 -10.27 -5.13
C PRO A 133 -16.72 -11.65 -5.26
N VAL A 134 -15.92 -12.69 -5.42
CA VAL A 134 -16.40 -14.08 -5.51
C VAL A 134 -16.49 -14.68 -4.11
N GLN A 135 -17.70 -15.08 -3.72
CA GLN A 135 -17.90 -15.92 -2.54
C GLN A 135 -17.49 -17.36 -2.86
N GLY A 136 -16.38 -17.80 -2.28
CA GLY A 136 -15.96 -19.19 -2.37
C GLY A 136 -16.77 -20.08 -1.44
N ILE A 137 -16.82 -21.39 -1.76
CA ILE A 137 -17.35 -22.42 -0.85
C ILE A 137 -16.50 -22.49 0.42
N ASN A 138 -15.18 -22.31 0.29
CA ASN A 138 -14.24 -22.25 1.40
C ASN A 138 -13.79 -20.80 1.65
N VAL A 139 -13.90 -20.35 2.90
CA VAL A 139 -13.53 -19.00 3.33
C VAL A 139 -12.13 -19.04 3.93
N ASN A 140 -11.09 -18.80 3.12
CA ASN A 140 -9.71 -18.80 3.60
C ASN A 140 -9.26 -17.40 4.07
N ILE A 141 -8.33 -17.37 5.02
CA ILE A 141 -7.78 -16.17 5.64
C ILE A 141 -6.30 -16.02 5.22
N LEU A 142 -5.89 -14.84 4.77
CA LEU A 142 -4.51 -14.55 4.39
C LEU A 142 -3.86 -13.52 5.32
N PHE A 143 -2.62 -13.79 5.74
CA PHE A 143 -1.77 -12.76 6.34
C PHE A 143 -0.29 -12.96 6.04
N TYR A 144 0.21 -12.31 4.99
CA TYR A 144 1.63 -12.31 4.65
C TYR A 144 2.21 -10.98 5.09
N THR A 145 3.24 -10.99 5.93
CA THR A 145 3.83 -9.75 6.44
C THR A 145 5.34 -9.86 6.61
N ARG A 146 6.03 -8.73 6.73
CA ARG A 146 7.48 -8.69 7.02
C ARG A 146 7.70 -8.14 8.42
N LEU A 147 8.90 -8.33 8.95
CA LEU A 147 9.34 -7.57 10.12
C LEU A 147 10.23 -6.42 9.66
N TRP A 148 10.47 -5.48 10.56
CA TRP A 148 11.31 -4.31 10.34
C TRP A 148 12.43 -4.29 11.37
N ASP A 149 13.69 -4.32 10.93
CA ASP A 149 14.82 -4.25 11.85
C ASP A 149 15.06 -2.79 12.26
N PRO A 150 14.98 -2.43 13.55
CA PRO A 150 15.29 -1.08 13.98
C PRO A 150 16.69 -0.63 13.59
N ALA A 151 17.64 -1.56 13.39
CA ALA A 151 18.99 -1.24 12.92
C ALA A 151 19.03 -0.70 11.47
N ASP A 152 17.99 -0.93 10.67
CA ASP A 152 17.90 -0.42 9.29
C ASP A 152 17.45 1.06 9.24
N TYR A 153 17.07 1.65 10.38
CA TYR A 153 16.51 3.00 10.47
C TYR A 153 17.33 3.85 11.43
N VAL A 154 17.73 5.04 10.97
CA VAL A 154 18.52 6.01 11.75
C VAL A 154 17.62 7.08 12.38
N ASP A 155 16.37 6.71 12.67
CA ASP A 155 15.37 7.62 13.26
C ASP A 155 15.46 7.62 14.81
N SER A 156 14.59 8.41 15.46
CA SER A 156 14.50 8.58 16.91
C SER A 156 14.25 7.26 17.68
N SER A 157 14.59 7.24 18.98
CA SER A 157 14.28 6.12 19.91
C SER A 157 12.81 5.70 19.85
N ASP A 158 11.90 6.66 19.83
CA ASP A 158 10.45 6.42 19.81
C ASP A 158 10.03 5.67 18.53
N PHE A 159 10.77 5.87 17.43
CA PHE A 159 10.54 5.14 16.19
C PHE A 159 11.01 3.69 16.30
N SER A 160 12.16 3.44 16.94
CA SER A 160 12.61 2.08 17.22
C SER A 160 11.59 1.30 18.06
N ASP A 161 11.03 1.92 19.11
CA ASP A 161 9.99 1.29 19.94
C ASP A 161 8.72 1.01 19.13
N HIS A 162 8.33 1.94 18.26
CA HIS A 162 7.23 1.73 17.32
C HIS A 162 7.48 0.55 16.37
N LEU A 163 8.69 0.39 15.84
CA LEU A 163 9.06 -0.77 15.00
C LEU A 163 9.01 -2.09 15.77
N ALA A 164 9.48 -2.09 17.02
CA ALA A 164 9.38 -3.24 17.90
C ALA A 164 7.91 -3.64 18.12
N GLN A 165 7.03 -2.66 18.37
CA GLN A 165 5.60 -2.90 18.54
C GLN A 165 4.96 -3.46 17.28
N ILE A 166 5.28 -2.92 16.09
CA ILE A 166 4.81 -3.47 14.80
C ILE A 166 5.20 -4.95 14.68
N ASN A 167 6.46 -5.28 15.00
CA ASN A 167 6.95 -6.65 14.91
C ASN A 167 6.22 -7.58 15.89
N ILE A 168 6.03 -7.15 17.14
CA ILE A 168 5.28 -7.88 18.17
C ILE A 168 3.86 -8.15 17.68
N THR A 169 3.12 -7.12 17.25
CA THR A 169 1.75 -7.26 16.75
C THR A 169 1.68 -8.25 15.59
N ARG A 170 2.61 -8.18 14.64
CA ARG A 170 2.64 -9.08 13.47
C ARG A 170 2.91 -10.54 13.87
N ILE A 171 3.89 -10.78 14.74
CA ILE A 171 4.22 -12.14 15.22
C ILE A 171 3.05 -12.73 16.00
N GLN A 172 2.50 -11.97 16.96
CA GLN A 172 1.38 -12.43 17.77
C GLN A 172 0.13 -12.70 16.93
N SER A 173 -0.18 -11.82 15.97
CA SER A 173 -1.30 -12.03 15.04
C SER A 173 -1.14 -13.30 14.23
N LEU A 174 0.07 -13.58 13.71
CA LEU A 174 0.37 -14.82 12.97
C LEU A 174 0.20 -16.07 13.85
N GLN A 175 0.75 -16.06 15.06
CA GLN A 175 0.66 -17.19 16.00
C GLN A 175 -0.78 -17.45 16.43
N THR A 176 -1.52 -16.40 16.81
CA THR A 176 -2.91 -16.52 17.23
C THR A 176 -3.81 -16.96 16.08
N CYS A 177 -3.64 -16.43 14.87
CA CYS A 177 -4.42 -16.89 13.71
C CYS A 177 -4.13 -18.35 13.34
N ARG A 178 -2.86 -18.79 13.38
CA ARG A 178 -2.50 -20.20 13.16
C ARG A 178 -3.18 -21.12 14.18
N LYS A 179 -3.17 -20.71 15.46
CA LYS A 179 -3.79 -21.48 16.56
C LYS A 179 -5.31 -21.60 16.39
N ASN A 180 -6.01 -20.53 16.03
CA ASN A 180 -7.48 -20.51 16.01
C ASN A 180 -8.08 -21.04 14.71
N PHE A 181 -7.41 -20.86 13.56
CA PHE A 181 -8.01 -21.15 12.25
C PHE A 181 -7.34 -22.30 11.49
N GLY A 182 -6.22 -22.83 11.99
CA GLY A 182 -5.53 -23.99 11.42
C GLY A 182 -5.37 -23.89 9.90
N ASP A 183 -5.92 -24.86 9.18
CA ASP A 183 -5.78 -24.97 7.72
C ASP A 183 -6.49 -23.87 6.92
N GLN A 184 -7.49 -23.19 7.50
CA GLN A 184 -8.15 -22.04 6.88
C GLN A 184 -7.24 -20.81 6.81
N PHE A 185 -6.19 -20.76 7.65
CA PHE A 185 -5.24 -19.66 7.70
C PHE A 185 -3.98 -19.92 6.88
N LYS A 186 -3.69 -18.99 5.97
CA LYS A 186 -2.45 -18.94 5.17
C LYS A 186 -1.69 -17.67 5.54
N GLY A 187 -0.73 -17.80 6.45
CA GLY A 187 0.06 -16.65 6.88
C GLY A 187 1.47 -16.97 7.35
N GLY A 188 2.33 -15.96 7.28
CA GLY A 188 3.71 -16.03 7.76
C GLY A 188 4.54 -14.81 7.39
N LEU A 189 5.83 -14.92 7.70
CA LEU A 189 6.83 -13.87 7.53
C LEU A 189 7.60 -14.00 6.22
N TYR A 190 7.90 -12.88 5.57
CA TYR A 190 8.99 -12.84 4.59
C TYR A 190 10.32 -13.09 5.30
N ASP A 191 11.18 -13.87 4.65
CA ASP A 191 12.51 -14.18 5.16
C ASP A 191 13.39 -12.91 5.26
N SER A 192 13.98 -12.69 6.43
CA SER A 192 14.88 -11.58 6.74
C SER A 192 15.74 -11.92 7.96
N PRO A 193 16.88 -11.25 8.20
CA PRO A 193 17.71 -11.49 9.38
C PRO A 193 16.92 -11.39 10.70
N ILE A 194 16.07 -10.37 10.84
CA ILE A 194 15.23 -10.19 12.02
C ILE A 194 14.14 -11.27 12.14
N ALA A 195 13.50 -11.70 11.04
CA ALA A 195 12.52 -12.80 11.08
C ALA A 195 13.16 -14.12 11.51
N ARG A 196 14.38 -14.42 11.01
CA ARG A 196 15.14 -15.62 11.42
C ARG A 196 15.51 -15.59 12.89
N ARG A 197 15.77 -14.41 13.45
CA ARG A 197 16.12 -14.23 14.86
C ARG A 197 14.89 -14.33 15.78
N LEU A 198 13.80 -13.67 15.43
CA LEU A 198 12.64 -13.49 16.33
C LEU A 198 11.57 -14.57 16.19
N ALA A 199 11.33 -15.08 14.97
CA ALA A 199 10.25 -16.04 14.71
C ALA A 199 10.53 -16.91 13.46
N PRO A 200 11.61 -17.71 13.46
CA PRO A 200 12.01 -18.52 12.31
C PRO A 200 10.92 -19.52 11.85
N GLU A 201 10.10 -20.01 12.77
CA GLU A 201 8.98 -20.93 12.52
C GLU A 201 7.81 -20.29 11.76
N LEU A 202 7.77 -18.96 11.68
CA LEU A 202 6.76 -18.22 10.94
C LEU A 202 7.19 -17.92 9.49
N ILE A 203 8.45 -18.17 9.12
CA ILE A 203 8.98 -17.82 7.79
C ILE A 203 8.29 -18.66 6.70
N LEU A 204 7.82 -17.97 5.67
CA LEU A 204 7.16 -18.57 4.51
C LEU A 204 8.17 -19.21 3.56
N ASN A 205 7.71 -20.22 2.83
CA ASN A 205 8.47 -20.78 1.72
C ASN A 205 8.78 -19.72 0.65
N ARG A 206 10.03 -19.64 0.19
CA ARG A 206 10.49 -18.67 -0.82
C ARG A 206 9.65 -18.65 -2.10
N ARG A 207 9.08 -19.78 -2.52
CA ARG A 207 8.20 -19.85 -3.70
C ARG A 207 6.84 -19.20 -3.42
N ALA A 208 6.29 -19.36 -2.22
CA ALA A 208 4.98 -18.81 -1.85
C ALA A 208 4.98 -17.27 -1.85
N VAL A 209 6.10 -16.67 -1.47
CA VAL A 209 6.24 -15.21 -1.38
C VAL A 209 6.57 -14.51 -2.71
N ARG A 210 6.79 -15.26 -3.80
CA ARG A 210 6.92 -14.66 -5.14
C ARG A 210 5.65 -13.90 -5.48
N LYS A 211 5.76 -12.70 -6.05
CA LYS A 211 4.63 -11.78 -6.20
C LYS A 211 3.42 -12.40 -6.87
N LEU A 212 3.59 -13.11 -8.01
CA LEU A 212 2.45 -13.76 -8.69
C LEU A 212 1.85 -14.92 -7.89
N ASN A 213 2.65 -15.66 -7.11
CA ASN A 213 2.14 -16.73 -6.26
C ASN A 213 1.36 -16.17 -5.07
N TYR A 214 1.87 -15.10 -4.45
CA TYR A 214 1.16 -14.35 -3.43
C TYR A 214 -0.18 -13.82 -3.97
N LEU A 215 -0.20 -13.17 -5.14
CA LEU A 215 -1.43 -12.65 -5.73
C LEU A 215 -2.43 -13.77 -6.04
N LYS A 216 -1.96 -14.93 -6.50
CA LYS A 216 -2.80 -16.12 -6.70
C LYS A 216 -3.39 -16.61 -5.38
N GLU A 217 -2.61 -16.64 -4.30
CA GLU A 217 -3.09 -17.08 -3.00
C GLU A 217 -4.07 -16.07 -2.39
N MET A 218 -3.79 -14.78 -2.49
CA MET A 218 -4.68 -13.69 -2.09
C MET A 218 -6.05 -13.80 -2.77
N LYS A 219 -6.11 -14.08 -4.07
CA LYS A 219 -7.38 -14.25 -4.81
C LYS A 219 -8.19 -15.48 -4.37
N LYS A 220 -7.54 -16.50 -3.78
CA LYS A 220 -8.22 -17.66 -3.19
C LYS A 220 -8.68 -17.43 -1.75
N SER A 221 -8.16 -16.40 -1.09
CA SER A 221 -8.59 -15.99 0.24
C SER A 221 -9.80 -15.08 0.15
N SER A 222 -10.68 -15.18 1.13
CA SER A 222 -11.87 -14.31 1.24
C SER A 222 -11.63 -13.18 2.24
N ILE A 223 -10.83 -13.45 3.27
CA ILE A 223 -10.47 -12.50 4.33
C ILE A 223 -8.97 -12.24 4.25
N CYS A 224 -8.55 -10.97 4.29
CA CYS A 224 -7.15 -10.57 4.29
C CYS A 224 -6.86 -9.65 5.48
N ILE A 225 -5.76 -9.93 6.17
CA ILE A 225 -5.34 -9.15 7.33
C ILE A 225 -4.30 -8.12 6.89
N SER A 226 -4.48 -6.88 7.33
CA SER A 226 -3.54 -5.77 7.15
C SER A 226 -3.08 -5.25 8.52
N THR A 227 -1.86 -4.69 8.55
CA THR A 227 -1.25 -4.07 9.74
C THR A 227 -0.65 -2.72 9.33
N ALA A 228 -0.40 -1.87 10.31
CA ALA A 228 0.29 -0.61 10.10
C ALA A 228 1.67 -0.84 9.46
N GLY A 229 2.05 0.05 8.55
CA GLY A 229 3.37 0.17 7.95
C GLY A 229 4.30 1.01 8.81
N LEU A 230 5.43 1.42 8.23
CA LEU A 230 6.32 2.39 8.87
C LEU A 230 5.60 3.72 9.06
N HIS A 231 5.93 4.46 10.12
CA HIS A 231 5.34 5.77 10.43
C HIS A 231 3.79 5.73 10.44
N ASN A 232 3.18 4.68 10.98
CA ASN A 232 1.72 4.47 10.97
C ASN A 232 1.06 4.48 9.57
N SER A 233 1.84 4.35 8.50
CA SER A 233 1.31 4.34 7.13
C SER A 233 0.38 3.16 6.89
N THR A 234 -0.54 3.31 5.95
CA THR A 234 -1.27 2.13 5.46
C THR A 234 -0.34 1.28 4.60
N GLY A 235 -0.15 0.02 5.01
CA GLY A 235 0.66 -0.94 4.27
C GLY A 235 0.15 -1.16 2.85
N TRP A 236 1.07 -1.32 1.89
CA TRP A 236 0.75 -1.43 0.46
C TRP A 236 -0.18 -2.61 0.14
N LYS A 237 -0.20 -3.65 0.97
CA LYS A 237 -1.12 -4.79 0.81
C LYS A 237 -2.59 -4.40 0.92
N MET A 238 -2.92 -3.31 1.64
CA MET A 238 -4.29 -2.79 1.71
C MET A 238 -4.85 -2.54 0.30
N ALA A 239 -4.07 -1.84 -0.54
CA ALA A 239 -4.45 -1.55 -1.92
C ALA A 239 -4.67 -2.83 -2.73
N GLU A 240 -3.85 -3.85 -2.50
CA GLU A 240 -3.91 -5.15 -3.19
C GLU A 240 -5.18 -5.92 -2.80
N TYR A 241 -5.54 -5.88 -1.51
CA TYR A 241 -6.78 -6.49 -1.01
C TYR A 241 -8.03 -5.80 -1.53
N ILE A 242 -8.00 -4.47 -1.60
CA ILE A 242 -9.07 -3.66 -2.19
C ILE A 242 -9.22 -3.99 -3.68
N ALA A 243 -8.13 -4.02 -4.45
CA ALA A 243 -8.15 -4.36 -5.88
C ALA A 243 -8.70 -5.77 -6.13
N ALA A 244 -8.40 -6.71 -5.23
CA ALA A 244 -8.93 -8.06 -5.27
C ALA A 244 -10.33 -8.21 -4.64
N SER A 245 -10.99 -7.13 -4.23
CA SER A 245 -12.33 -7.17 -3.62
C SER A 245 -12.41 -8.12 -2.42
N ARG A 246 -11.39 -8.13 -1.55
CA ARG A 246 -11.35 -9.00 -0.36
C ARG A 246 -12.09 -8.35 0.81
N ALA A 247 -12.57 -9.16 1.75
CA ALA A 247 -12.93 -8.65 3.07
C ALA A 247 -11.65 -8.39 3.87
N ILE A 248 -11.58 -7.29 4.58
CA ILE A 248 -10.35 -6.78 5.18
C ILE A 248 -10.53 -6.62 6.69
N VAL A 249 -9.56 -7.14 7.44
CA VAL A 249 -9.40 -6.88 8.87
C VAL A 249 -8.07 -6.15 9.05
N SER A 250 -8.07 -4.97 9.65
CA SER A 250 -6.90 -4.09 9.70
C SER A 250 -6.70 -3.48 11.08
N GLU A 251 -5.45 -3.19 11.43
CA GLU A 251 -5.16 -2.16 12.45
C GLU A 251 -5.76 -0.81 12.01
N PRO A 252 -5.95 0.13 12.95
CA PRO A 252 -6.51 1.45 12.66
C PRO A 252 -5.75 2.18 11.54
N LEU A 253 -6.49 2.88 10.69
CA LEU A 253 -5.90 3.74 9.67
C LEU A 253 -5.66 5.14 10.26
N HIS A 254 -4.42 5.59 10.25
CA HIS A 254 -4.01 6.90 10.77
C HIS A 254 -4.09 8.01 9.73
N TYR A 255 -4.19 7.66 8.45
CA TYR A 255 -4.22 8.59 7.33
C TYR A 255 -5.51 8.43 6.55
N LEU A 256 -6.07 9.55 6.13
CA LEU A 256 -7.32 9.58 5.38
C LEU A 256 -7.03 9.33 3.89
N PRO A 257 -7.59 8.28 3.29
CA PRO A 257 -7.49 8.09 1.85
C PRO A 257 -8.47 9.01 1.11
N THR A 258 -8.34 9.09 -0.22
CA THR A 258 -9.33 9.76 -1.05
C THR A 258 -10.63 8.95 -1.15
N GLY A 259 -11.77 9.63 -1.34
CA GLY A 259 -13.07 8.98 -1.37
C GLY A 259 -13.57 8.52 0.00
N ASN A 260 -14.62 7.72 0.02
CA ASN A 260 -15.33 7.32 1.25
C ASN A 260 -14.93 5.90 1.71
N PHE A 261 -13.65 5.66 1.97
CA PHE A 261 -13.18 4.38 2.52
C PHE A 261 -13.48 4.32 4.02
N GLN A 262 -14.43 3.48 4.44
CA GLN A 262 -14.99 3.54 5.79
C GLN A 262 -14.78 2.27 6.62
N LYS A 263 -14.49 2.47 7.91
CA LYS A 263 -14.59 1.43 8.94
C LYS A 263 -16.01 0.85 8.95
N ASN A 264 -16.13 -0.46 9.18
CA ASN A 264 -17.36 -1.25 9.16
C ASN A 264 -18.06 -1.39 7.78
N MET A 265 -17.55 -0.72 6.74
CA MET A 265 -18.04 -0.88 5.37
C MET A 265 -16.97 -1.54 4.48
N ASN A 266 -15.76 -0.99 4.47
CA ASN A 266 -14.66 -1.46 3.64
C ASN A 266 -13.68 -2.38 4.40
N TYR A 267 -13.60 -2.22 5.72
CA TYR A 267 -12.76 -3.02 6.58
C TYR A 267 -13.31 -3.06 8.01
N LEU A 268 -12.94 -4.10 8.76
CA LEU A 268 -13.11 -4.16 10.21
C LEU A 268 -11.80 -3.87 10.92
N GLU A 269 -11.88 -3.20 12.06
CA GLU A 269 -10.72 -2.75 12.81
C GLU A 269 -10.43 -3.66 13.99
N PHE A 270 -9.15 -3.93 14.26
CA PHE A 270 -8.70 -4.61 15.46
C PHE A 270 -7.60 -3.81 16.18
N HIS A 271 -7.54 -3.93 17.49
CA HIS A 271 -6.55 -3.28 18.36
C HIS A 271 -5.71 -4.27 19.17
N SER A 272 -6.05 -5.56 19.09
CA SER A 272 -5.44 -6.66 19.83
C SER A 272 -5.63 -7.96 19.07
N THR A 273 -4.90 -9.01 19.46
CA THR A 273 -5.12 -10.34 18.88
C THR A 273 -6.51 -10.89 19.19
N GLU A 274 -7.10 -10.57 20.34
CA GLU A 274 -8.47 -10.94 20.69
C GLU A 274 -9.49 -10.30 19.74
N THR A 275 -9.41 -8.98 19.56
CA THR A 275 -10.29 -8.27 18.63
C THR A 275 -10.05 -8.71 17.19
N LEU A 276 -8.81 -9.03 16.80
CA LEU A 276 -8.50 -9.61 15.50
C LEU A 276 -9.26 -10.92 15.25
N ILE A 277 -9.23 -11.84 16.20
CA ILE A 277 -9.96 -13.12 16.09
C ILE A 277 -11.46 -12.87 15.99
N GLY A 278 -12.02 -12.01 16.84
CA GLY A 278 -13.45 -11.68 16.80
C GLY A 278 -13.89 -11.10 15.46
N GLN A 279 -13.11 -10.19 14.85
CA GLN A 279 -13.43 -9.63 13.53
C GLN A 279 -13.36 -10.68 12.41
N ILE A 280 -12.39 -11.59 12.48
CA ILE A 280 -12.27 -12.69 11.51
C ILE A 280 -13.45 -13.65 11.66
N GLU A 281 -13.78 -14.06 12.88
CA GLU A 281 -14.91 -14.94 13.18
C GLU A 281 -16.23 -14.33 12.69
N GLN A 282 -16.45 -13.04 12.93
CA GLN A 282 -17.60 -12.31 12.42
C GLN A 282 -17.72 -12.42 10.90
N LEU A 283 -16.61 -12.26 10.17
CA LEU A 283 -16.59 -12.40 8.72
C LEU A 283 -16.70 -13.85 8.24
N LEU A 284 -16.28 -14.84 9.04
CA LEU A 284 -16.43 -16.26 8.71
C LEU A 284 -17.91 -16.68 8.80
N VAL A 285 -18.59 -16.35 9.90
CA VAL A 285 -19.96 -16.78 10.19
C VAL A 285 -21.03 -15.94 9.49
N ASN A 286 -20.69 -14.73 9.02
CA ASN A 286 -21.63 -13.84 8.34
C ASN A 286 -21.27 -13.64 6.86
N PRO A 287 -21.78 -14.50 5.95
CA PRO A 287 -21.49 -14.42 4.53
C PRO A 287 -22.01 -13.15 3.86
N ASP A 288 -23.11 -12.57 4.35
CA ASP A 288 -23.69 -11.35 3.78
C ASP A 288 -22.85 -10.12 4.11
N LEU A 289 -22.43 -9.97 5.36
CA LEU A 289 -21.50 -8.92 5.77
C LEU A 289 -20.20 -8.99 4.95
N ARG A 290 -19.66 -10.21 4.79
CA ARG A 290 -18.47 -10.43 3.98
C ARG A 290 -18.70 -10.05 2.51
N ALA A 291 -19.84 -10.43 1.93
CA ALA A 291 -20.22 -10.06 0.55
C ALA A 291 -20.28 -8.55 0.36
N GLN A 292 -20.96 -7.86 1.28
CA GLN A 292 -21.18 -6.42 1.23
C GLN A 292 -19.84 -5.68 1.31
N MET A 293 -18.95 -6.10 2.21
CA MET A 293 -17.60 -5.52 2.30
C MET A 293 -16.77 -5.77 1.04
N MET A 294 -16.80 -6.99 0.50
CA MET A 294 -16.10 -7.33 -0.74
C MET A 294 -16.61 -6.47 -1.92
N LYS A 295 -17.93 -6.26 -2.01
CA LYS A 295 -18.54 -5.38 -3.01
C LYS A 295 -18.15 -3.91 -2.80
N ALA A 296 -18.20 -3.41 -1.57
CA ALA A 296 -17.77 -2.05 -1.25
C ALA A 296 -16.30 -1.82 -1.62
N ASN A 297 -15.43 -2.82 -1.42
CA ASN A 297 -14.03 -2.75 -1.83
C ASN A 297 -13.84 -2.82 -3.34
N GLN A 298 -14.68 -3.58 -4.06
CA GLN A 298 -14.71 -3.54 -5.53
C GLN A 298 -15.10 -2.15 -6.04
N GLU A 299 -16.18 -1.57 -5.49
CA GLU A 299 -16.66 -0.25 -5.87
C GLU A 299 -15.61 0.82 -5.57
N TYR A 300 -14.98 0.76 -4.39
CA TYR A 300 -13.90 1.66 -4.05
C TYR A 300 -12.72 1.50 -5.01
N TYR A 301 -12.35 0.27 -5.37
CA TYR A 301 -11.29 0.02 -6.36
C TYR A 301 -11.58 0.71 -7.68
N GLN A 302 -12.77 0.45 -8.24
CA GLN A 302 -13.19 0.96 -9.54
C GLN A 302 -13.28 2.49 -9.58
N ASN A 303 -13.63 3.12 -8.45
CA ASN A 303 -13.92 4.55 -8.38
C ASN A 303 -12.78 5.39 -7.82
N PHE A 304 -11.82 4.82 -7.08
CA PHE A 304 -10.80 5.60 -6.37
C PHE A 304 -9.37 5.07 -6.45
N LEU A 305 -9.15 3.76 -6.62
CA LEU A 305 -7.81 3.17 -6.53
C LEU A 305 -7.27 2.61 -7.85
N ARG A 306 -8.12 2.27 -8.82
CA ARG A 306 -7.65 1.86 -10.15
C ARG A 306 -6.71 2.94 -10.69
N PRO A 307 -5.52 2.59 -11.24
CA PRO A 307 -4.47 3.57 -11.51
C PRO A 307 -4.90 4.79 -12.35
N ASP A 308 -5.71 4.56 -13.38
CA ASP A 308 -6.32 5.61 -14.21
C ASP A 308 -7.30 6.48 -13.41
N GLN A 309 -8.11 5.85 -12.56
CA GLN A 309 -9.11 6.51 -11.75
C GLN A 309 -8.50 7.35 -10.62
N LEU A 310 -7.38 6.90 -10.05
CA LEU A 310 -6.61 7.64 -9.06
C LEU A 310 -6.12 8.98 -9.64
N VAL A 311 -5.56 8.95 -10.86
CA VAL A 311 -5.14 10.16 -11.58
C VAL A 311 -6.34 11.01 -12.00
N LEU A 312 -7.43 10.38 -12.49
CA LEU A 312 -8.64 11.13 -12.85
C LEU A 312 -9.24 11.88 -11.64
N ASN A 313 -9.23 11.26 -10.46
CA ASN A 313 -9.78 11.89 -9.26
C ASN A 313 -8.93 13.05 -8.75
N SER A 314 -7.60 12.99 -8.87
CA SER A 314 -6.76 14.16 -8.55
C SER A 314 -7.05 15.32 -9.50
N LEU A 315 -7.22 15.06 -10.80
CA LEU A 315 -7.61 16.06 -11.80
C LEU A 315 -9.00 16.65 -11.53
N LYS A 316 -9.98 15.82 -11.16
CA LYS A 316 -11.31 16.30 -10.75
C LYS A 316 -11.23 17.22 -9.53
N LYS A 317 -10.41 16.89 -8.53
CA LYS A 317 -10.19 17.75 -7.36
C LYS A 317 -9.56 19.08 -7.75
N ILE A 318 -8.57 19.07 -8.63
CA ILE A 318 -7.97 20.31 -9.17
C ILE A 318 -9.05 21.18 -9.82
N GLN A 319 -9.93 20.57 -10.63
CA GLN A 319 -11.03 21.30 -11.27
C GLN A 319 -12.07 21.83 -10.27
N GLU A 320 -12.36 21.11 -9.18
CA GLU A 320 -13.29 21.54 -8.13
C GLU A 320 -12.81 22.78 -7.37
N TYR A 321 -11.49 23.00 -7.30
CA TYR A 321 -10.85 24.08 -6.55
C TYR A 321 -10.24 25.18 -7.43
N ALA A 322 -10.23 25.02 -8.76
CA ALA A 322 -9.75 26.02 -9.72
C ALA A 322 -10.78 27.15 -9.92
#